data_AF-A0A5C9CBN1-F1
#
_entry.id   AF-A0A5C9CBN1-F1
#
_cell.length_a   1.000
_cell.length_b   1.000
_cell.length_c   1.000
_cell.angle_alpha   90.00
_cell.angle_beta   90.00
_cell.angle_gamma   90.00
#
_symmetry.space_group_name_H-M   'P 1'
#
loop_
_entity.id
_entity.type
_entity.pdbx_description
1 polymer ?
#
loop_
_entity_poly.entity_id
_entity_poly.type
_entity_poly.pdbx_seq_one_letter_code
_entity_poly.pdbx_strand_id
1 'polypeptide(L)'
;MKKQQFIFAAISLVICLGLYFGGRTVPIKTNAAHTEGDGHDHSAEKIDFRKNILAEALAKITPQQAQRINALENSVIRGDVKEQQIHVYHQLARFWKDSAGLFEPYAYYNAEASKLENSEKSLTFAARLFLDRLMATEQPSMQTWLASNAKVLLESALKINPANDSSKIGLGACYIFGNLSSNPMEGILPIREVAQRNPNNVYAQMVLGLGGKKSGQFDKAIERFQAVLKVDPQNVEAVFHIAESYDQKGDKTNAIVYYEKAKQMVNIPEAKVELEKRITELRK
;
A
#
# COMPACT_ATOMS: atom_id res chain seq x y z
N MET A 1 20.39 60.82 -3.02
CA MET A 1 19.67 59.57 -2.67
C MET A 1 18.35 59.94 -2.00
N LYS A 2 17.20 60.01 -2.70
CA LYS A 2 15.88 60.25 -2.04
C LYS A 2 14.60 60.24 -2.91
N LYS A 3 14.59 59.79 -4.18
CA LYS A 3 13.32 59.71 -4.96
C LYS A 3 12.93 58.29 -5.39
N GLN A 4 13.88 57.48 -5.85
CA GLN A 4 13.58 56.13 -6.33
C GLN A 4 13.15 55.16 -5.21
N GLN A 5 13.73 55.26 -4.01
CA GLN A 5 13.34 54.42 -2.85
C GLN A 5 11.92 54.73 -2.35
N PHE A 6 11.46 55.98 -2.45
CA PHE A 6 10.09 56.35 -2.11
C PHE A 6 9.07 55.79 -3.10
N ILE A 7 9.43 55.74 -4.39
CA ILE A 7 8.56 55.15 -5.43
C ILE A 7 8.41 53.64 -5.19
N PHE A 8 9.49 52.93 -4.89
CA PHE A 8 9.40 51.51 -4.56
C PHE A 8 8.58 51.25 -3.29
N ALA A 9 8.79 52.02 -2.22
CA ALA A 9 8.01 51.88 -1.00
C ALA A 9 6.50 52.17 -1.21
N ALA A 10 6.18 53.18 -2.04
CA ALA A 10 4.79 53.51 -2.37
C ALA A 10 4.11 52.42 -3.19
N ILE A 11 4.81 51.84 -4.18
CA ILE A 11 4.28 50.74 -5.00
C ILE A 11 4.04 49.49 -4.14
N SER A 12 4.98 49.15 -3.24
CA SER A 12 4.81 48.02 -2.32
C SER A 12 3.61 48.21 -1.37
N LEU A 13 3.39 49.43 -0.87
CA LEU A 13 2.24 49.73 -0.01
C LEU A 13 0.90 49.58 -0.75
N VAL A 14 0.84 50.03 -2.01
CA VAL A 14 -0.37 49.91 -2.84
C VAL A 14 -0.68 48.45 -3.17
N ILE A 15 0.34 47.62 -3.43
CA ILE A 15 0.15 46.19 -3.66
C ILE A 15 -0.34 45.48 -2.39
N CYS A 16 0.25 45.78 -1.22
CA CYS A 16 -0.18 45.21 0.04
C CYS A 16 -1.62 45.61 0.40
N LEU A 17 -2.01 46.87 0.18
CA LEU A 17 -3.37 47.35 0.41
C LEU A 17 -4.37 46.74 -0.59
N GLY A 18 -3.96 46.56 -1.86
CA GLY A 18 -4.77 45.88 -2.86
C GLY A 18 -5.05 44.42 -2.52
N LEU A 19 -4.08 43.71 -1.96
CA LEU A 19 -4.26 42.32 -1.49
C LEU A 19 -5.09 42.24 -0.20
N TYR A 20 -4.91 43.19 0.72
CA TYR A 20 -5.63 43.20 2.00
C TYR A 20 -7.11 43.58 1.85
N PHE A 21 -7.44 44.55 1.00
CA PHE A 21 -8.82 45.02 0.80
C PHE A 21 -9.52 44.42 -0.43
N GLY A 22 -8.78 43.94 -1.43
CA GLY A 22 -9.33 43.38 -2.67
C GLY A 22 -9.58 41.87 -2.63
N GLY A 23 -9.00 41.15 -1.67
CA GLY A 23 -9.31 39.75 -1.43
C GLY A 23 -10.62 39.62 -0.65
N ARG A 24 -11.65 38.96 -1.20
CA ARG A 24 -12.83 38.53 -0.43
C ARG A 24 -12.37 37.52 0.64
N THR A 25 -12.11 37.99 1.86
CA THR A 25 -11.63 37.17 3.00
C THR A 25 -12.75 36.58 3.85
N VAL A 26 -14.00 36.66 3.39
CA VAL A 26 -15.13 35.93 4.01
C VAL A 26 -15.54 34.82 3.06
N PRO A 27 -15.35 33.53 3.42
CA PRO A 27 -15.90 32.44 2.62
C PRO A 27 -17.43 32.56 2.64
N ILE A 28 -18.03 32.52 1.45
CA ILE A 28 -19.48 32.45 1.31
C ILE A 28 -19.92 31.16 2.01
N LYS A 29 -20.68 31.27 3.10
CA LYS A 29 -21.42 30.14 3.67
C LYS A 29 -22.52 29.75 2.69
N THR A 30 -22.18 28.95 1.69
CA THR A 30 -23.16 28.12 1.00
C THR A 30 -23.53 26.98 1.93
N ASN A 31 -24.78 26.98 2.40
CA ASN A 31 -25.43 25.76 2.89
C ASN A 31 -25.57 24.81 1.69
N ALA A 32 -24.48 24.13 1.35
CA ALA A 32 -24.48 23.05 0.39
C ALA A 32 -24.38 21.75 1.18
N ALA A 33 -25.39 20.91 1.02
CA ALA A 33 -25.34 19.51 1.43
C ALA A 33 -24.02 18.90 0.93
N HIS A 34 -23.39 18.06 1.77
CA HIS A 34 -22.22 17.29 1.40
C HIS A 34 -22.48 16.50 0.10
N THR A 35 -21.96 17.00 -1.01
CA THR A 35 -21.78 16.24 -2.24
C THR A 35 -20.31 15.91 -2.34
N GLU A 36 -20.01 14.62 -2.17
CA GLU A 36 -18.76 14.00 -2.61
C GLU A 36 -18.45 14.47 -4.04
N GLY A 37 -17.25 15.00 -4.28
CA GLY A 37 -16.90 15.48 -5.60
C GLY A 37 -15.62 16.31 -5.69
N ASP A 38 -14.53 15.85 -5.07
CA ASP A 38 -13.21 16.31 -5.50
C ASP A 38 -12.78 15.45 -6.69
N GLY A 39 -13.10 15.97 -7.88
CA GLY A 39 -12.82 15.33 -9.15
C GLY A 39 -11.35 15.37 -9.49
N HIS A 40 -10.71 14.20 -9.43
CA HIS A 40 -9.64 13.82 -10.35
C HIS A 40 -10.02 12.46 -10.94
N ASP A 41 -10.23 12.45 -12.25
CA ASP A 41 -10.55 11.28 -13.06
C ASP A 41 -9.32 10.36 -13.09
N HIS A 42 -9.18 9.52 -12.06
CA HIS A 42 -8.39 8.31 -12.16
C HIS A 42 -9.21 7.32 -12.99
N SER A 43 -9.21 7.50 -14.31
CA SER A 43 -9.83 6.64 -15.32
C SER A 43 -9.20 5.24 -15.40
N ALA A 44 -8.51 4.79 -14.34
CA ALA A 44 -8.21 3.39 -14.14
C ALA A 44 -9.53 2.70 -13.75
N GLU A 45 -10.02 1.82 -14.62
CA GLU A 45 -11.24 1.06 -14.40
C GLU A 45 -11.23 0.42 -13.00
N LYS A 46 -12.23 0.78 -12.18
CA LYS A 46 -12.34 0.30 -10.80
C LYS A 46 -12.60 -1.20 -10.83
N ILE A 47 -11.69 -1.97 -10.22
CA ILE A 47 -11.83 -3.41 -10.12
C ILE A 47 -13.02 -3.74 -9.22
N ASP A 48 -14.05 -4.36 -9.81
CA ASP A 48 -15.11 -5.03 -9.09
C ASP A 48 -14.73 -6.50 -8.89
N PHE A 49 -14.86 -6.99 -7.65
CA PHE A 49 -14.45 -8.35 -7.34
C PHE A 49 -15.19 -9.39 -8.17
N ARG A 50 -16.51 -9.27 -8.34
CA ARG A 50 -17.31 -10.29 -9.05
C ARG A 50 -17.07 -10.21 -10.56
N LYS A 51 -17.12 -9.01 -11.14
CA LYS A 51 -17.03 -8.81 -12.59
C LYS A 51 -15.63 -9.03 -13.14
N ASN A 52 -14.59 -8.64 -12.40
CA ASN A 52 -13.22 -8.70 -12.90
C ASN A 52 -12.48 -9.92 -12.32
N ILE A 53 -12.38 -10.03 -10.99
CA ILE A 53 -11.51 -11.04 -10.35
C ILE A 53 -12.15 -12.43 -10.35
N LEU A 54 -13.37 -12.54 -9.83
CA LEU A 54 -14.05 -13.82 -9.68
C LEU A 54 -14.42 -14.41 -11.04
N ALA A 55 -14.90 -13.59 -11.98
CA ALA A 55 -15.21 -14.04 -13.34
C ALA A 55 -13.97 -14.65 -14.04
N GLU A 56 -12.82 -13.96 -13.97
CA GLU A 56 -11.56 -14.48 -14.52
C GLU A 56 -11.10 -15.75 -13.79
N ALA A 57 -11.24 -15.80 -12.46
CA ALA A 57 -10.87 -16.97 -11.67
C ALA A 57 -11.75 -18.19 -11.97
N LEU A 58 -13.06 -17.99 -12.18
CA LEU A 58 -14.00 -19.05 -12.56
C LEU A 58 -13.70 -19.61 -13.96
N ALA A 59 -13.19 -18.79 -14.88
CA ALA A 59 -12.78 -19.24 -16.21
C ALA A 59 -11.53 -20.14 -16.20
N LYS A 60 -10.77 -20.15 -15.10
CA LYS A 60 -9.52 -20.94 -14.93
C LYS A 60 -9.74 -22.31 -14.25
N ILE A 61 -10.96 -22.61 -13.80
CA ILE A 61 -11.28 -23.86 -13.09
C ILE A 61 -12.28 -24.71 -13.89
N THR A 62 -12.48 -25.96 -13.51
CA THR A 62 -13.40 -26.85 -14.24
C THR A 62 -14.86 -26.43 -14.05
N PRO A 63 -15.76 -26.74 -15.01
CA PRO A 63 -17.19 -26.43 -14.87
C PRO A 63 -17.81 -27.01 -13.60
N GLN A 64 -17.37 -28.20 -13.18
CA GLN A 64 -17.83 -28.83 -11.93
C GLN A 64 -17.36 -28.05 -10.70
N GLN A 65 -16.11 -27.57 -10.69
CA GLN A 65 -15.60 -26.72 -9.61
C GLN A 65 -16.35 -25.38 -9.58
N ALA A 66 -16.55 -24.74 -10.73
CA ALA A 66 -17.31 -23.49 -10.83
C ALA A 66 -18.75 -23.64 -10.32
N GLN A 67 -19.43 -24.74 -10.68
CA GLN A 67 -20.77 -25.04 -10.15
C GLN A 67 -20.76 -25.22 -8.63
N ARG A 68 -19.74 -25.90 -8.08
CA ARG A 68 -19.58 -26.05 -6.63
C ARG A 68 -19.38 -24.72 -5.93
N ILE A 69 -18.57 -23.81 -6.50
CA ILE A 69 -18.37 -22.47 -5.94
C ILE A 69 -19.66 -21.68 -5.95
N ASN A 70 -20.39 -21.68 -7.07
CA ASN A 70 -21.70 -21.02 -7.15
C ASN A 70 -22.70 -21.61 -6.15
N ALA A 71 -22.68 -22.93 -5.93
CA ALA A 71 -23.53 -23.56 -4.93
C ALA A 71 -23.16 -23.12 -3.50
N LEU A 72 -21.87 -23.02 -3.18
CA LEU A 72 -21.40 -22.52 -1.89
C LEU A 72 -21.80 -21.07 -1.65
N GLU A 73 -21.63 -20.18 -2.64
CA GLU A 73 -22.01 -18.76 -2.51
C GLU A 73 -23.51 -18.56 -2.24
N ASN A 74 -24.35 -19.50 -2.70
CA ASN A 74 -25.80 -19.45 -2.52
C ASN A 74 -26.32 -20.36 -1.39
N SER A 75 -25.42 -20.97 -0.60
CA SER A 75 -25.80 -22.00 0.40
C SER A 75 -26.32 -21.43 1.73
N VAL A 76 -26.27 -20.12 1.93
CA VAL A 76 -26.68 -19.47 3.19
C VAL A 76 -28.21 -19.41 3.28
N ILE A 77 -28.79 -20.01 4.31
CA ILE A 77 -30.23 -20.12 4.53
C ILE A 77 -30.60 -19.49 5.89
N ARG A 78 -31.90 -19.23 6.11
CA ARG A 78 -32.47 -18.67 7.35
C ARG A 78 -31.90 -19.34 8.63
N GLY A 79 -31.76 -18.56 9.70
CA GLY A 79 -31.15 -18.99 10.97
C GLY A 79 -29.97 -18.09 11.33
N ASP A 80 -28.88 -18.67 11.86
CA ASP A 80 -27.63 -17.94 12.07
C ASP A 80 -26.90 -17.71 10.73
N VAL A 81 -27.38 -16.69 10.01
CA VAL A 81 -26.85 -16.28 8.70
C VAL A 81 -25.37 -15.91 8.80
N LYS A 82 -24.95 -15.32 9.93
CA LYS A 82 -23.57 -14.82 10.10
C LYS A 82 -22.59 -15.97 10.23
N GLU A 83 -22.86 -16.94 11.10
CA GLU A 83 -21.97 -18.10 11.26
C GLU A 83 -21.89 -18.95 9.99
N GLN A 84 -23.02 -19.12 9.30
CA GLN A 84 -23.06 -19.78 8.00
C GLN A 84 -22.19 -19.05 6.96
N GLN A 85 -22.30 -17.72 6.86
CA GLN A 85 -21.48 -16.92 5.94
C GLN A 85 -19.99 -17.04 6.24
N ILE A 86 -19.59 -16.97 7.52
CA ILE A 86 -18.20 -17.14 7.92
C ILE A 86 -17.68 -18.51 7.46
N HIS A 87 -18.45 -19.58 7.70
CA HIS A 87 -18.07 -20.93 7.29
C HIS A 87 -17.90 -21.04 5.76
N VAL A 88 -18.86 -20.52 5.01
CA VAL A 88 -18.84 -20.50 3.53
C VAL A 88 -17.62 -19.74 3.02
N TYR A 89 -17.34 -18.55 3.55
CA TYR A 89 -16.17 -17.77 3.15
C TYR A 89 -14.85 -18.49 3.43
N HIS A 90 -14.73 -19.18 4.57
CA HIS A 90 -13.55 -20.02 4.85
C HIS A 90 -13.43 -21.22 3.92
N GLN A 91 -14.53 -21.82 3.48
CA GLN A 91 -14.51 -22.90 2.48
C GLN A 91 -14.06 -22.38 1.11
N LEU A 92 -14.60 -21.22 0.70
CA LEU A 92 -14.22 -20.57 -0.55
C LEU A 92 -12.75 -20.15 -0.54
N ALA A 93 -12.28 -19.51 0.53
CA ALA A 93 -10.89 -19.14 0.72
C ALA A 93 -9.95 -20.36 0.60
N ARG A 94 -10.27 -21.47 1.28
CA ARG A 94 -9.50 -22.72 1.19
C ARG A 94 -9.47 -23.29 -0.22
N PHE A 95 -10.61 -23.31 -0.92
CA PHE A 95 -10.63 -23.76 -2.32
C PHE A 95 -9.70 -22.91 -3.18
N TRP A 96 -9.79 -21.58 -3.10
CA TRP A 96 -8.99 -20.70 -3.95
C TRP A 96 -7.50 -20.79 -3.66
N LYS A 97 -7.12 -21.00 -2.40
CA LYS A 97 -5.72 -21.21 -2.00
C LYS A 97 -5.20 -22.59 -2.42
N ASP A 98 -5.87 -23.64 -1.98
CA ASP A 98 -5.32 -25.00 -1.97
C ASP A 98 -5.64 -25.77 -3.25
N SER A 99 -6.80 -25.53 -3.87
CA SER A 99 -7.24 -26.22 -5.08
C SER A 99 -6.96 -25.44 -6.35
N ALA A 100 -7.28 -24.14 -6.38
CA ALA A 100 -7.12 -23.31 -7.57
C ALA A 100 -5.75 -22.60 -7.64
N GLY A 101 -5.09 -22.38 -6.50
CA GLY A 101 -3.83 -21.63 -6.44
C GLY A 101 -3.97 -20.16 -6.87
N LEU A 102 -5.15 -19.56 -6.70
CA LEU A 102 -5.45 -18.18 -7.11
C LEU A 102 -5.55 -17.27 -5.88
N PHE A 103 -4.66 -16.27 -5.83
CA PHE A 103 -4.48 -15.41 -4.67
C PHE A 103 -5.64 -14.45 -4.44
N GLU A 104 -6.12 -13.75 -5.48
CA GLU A 104 -7.04 -12.63 -5.31
C GLU A 104 -8.41 -13.07 -4.73
N PRO A 105 -9.06 -14.16 -5.21
CA PRO A 105 -10.24 -14.69 -4.54
C PRO A 105 -9.97 -15.22 -3.13
N TYR A 106 -8.82 -15.87 -2.91
CA TYR A 106 -8.42 -16.33 -1.57
C TYR A 106 -8.35 -15.17 -0.57
N ALA A 107 -7.66 -14.08 -0.92
CA ALA A 107 -7.53 -12.90 -0.06
C ALA A 107 -8.89 -12.24 0.17
N TYR A 108 -9.71 -12.11 -0.86
CA TYR A 108 -11.05 -11.52 -0.77
C TYR A 108 -11.96 -12.28 0.20
N TYR A 109 -12.11 -13.60 0.06
CA TYR A 109 -12.98 -14.37 0.94
C TYR A 109 -12.46 -14.41 2.39
N ASN A 110 -11.14 -14.40 2.61
CA ASN A 110 -10.60 -14.19 3.97
C ASN A 110 -10.98 -12.82 4.55
N ALA A 111 -10.98 -11.77 3.73
CA ALA A 111 -11.40 -10.44 4.15
C ALA A 111 -12.87 -10.43 4.58
N GLU A 112 -13.75 -11.00 3.76
CA GLU A 112 -15.19 -11.05 4.06
C GLU A 112 -15.48 -11.86 5.33
N ALA A 113 -14.82 -13.02 5.51
CA ALA A 113 -14.90 -13.77 6.77
C ALA A 113 -14.43 -12.94 7.96
N SER A 114 -13.29 -12.26 7.83
CA SER A 114 -12.69 -11.47 8.91
C SER A 114 -13.54 -10.26 9.29
N LYS A 115 -14.23 -9.63 8.32
CA LYS A 115 -15.19 -8.55 8.58
C LYS A 115 -16.37 -9.02 9.43
N LEU A 116 -16.85 -10.25 9.20
CA LEU A 116 -17.92 -10.84 10.00
C LEU A 116 -17.44 -11.25 11.39
N GLU A 117 -16.28 -11.90 11.49
CA GLU A 117 -15.66 -12.28 12.77
C GLU A 117 -15.33 -11.06 13.63
N ASN A 118 -14.88 -9.97 13.01
CA ASN A 118 -14.57 -8.69 13.61
C ASN A 118 -13.62 -8.81 14.83
N SER A 119 -12.59 -9.66 14.72
CA SER A 119 -11.52 -9.74 15.70
C SER A 119 -10.28 -9.02 15.19
N GLU A 120 -9.52 -8.37 16.08
CA GLU A 120 -8.26 -7.72 15.70
C GLU A 120 -7.33 -8.69 14.95
N LYS A 121 -7.24 -9.94 15.42
CA LYS A 121 -6.37 -10.97 14.83
C LYS A 121 -6.78 -11.32 13.40
N SER A 122 -8.06 -11.60 13.14
CA SER A 122 -8.50 -11.97 11.78
C SER A 122 -8.45 -10.79 10.82
N LEU A 123 -8.83 -9.60 11.27
CA LEU A 123 -8.75 -8.36 10.49
C LEU A 123 -7.30 -8.05 10.07
N THR A 124 -6.35 -8.10 11.01
CA THR A 124 -4.94 -7.81 10.72
C THR A 124 -4.29 -8.88 9.85
N PHE A 125 -4.64 -10.16 10.05
CA PHE A 125 -4.20 -11.24 9.17
C PHE A 125 -4.67 -11.03 7.72
N ALA A 126 -5.98 -10.80 7.52
CA ALA A 126 -6.53 -10.58 6.19
C ALA A 126 -5.94 -9.32 5.54
N ALA A 127 -5.78 -8.23 6.30
CA ALA A 127 -5.16 -7.00 5.79
C ALA A 127 -3.73 -7.24 5.29
N ARG A 128 -2.95 -8.08 6.00
CA ARG A 128 -1.58 -8.38 5.63
C ARG A 128 -1.47 -9.06 4.26
N LEU A 129 -2.39 -9.96 3.92
CA LEU A 129 -2.43 -10.59 2.59
C LEU A 129 -2.45 -9.53 1.48
N PHE A 130 -3.33 -8.53 1.59
CA PHE A 130 -3.42 -7.45 0.61
C PHE A 130 -2.18 -6.57 0.58
N LEU A 131 -1.62 -6.24 1.75
CA LEU A 131 -0.44 -5.38 1.86
C LEU A 131 0.80 -6.01 1.20
N ASP A 132 1.01 -7.32 1.39
CA ASP A 132 2.13 -8.02 0.77
C ASP A 132 2.03 -7.97 -0.76
N ARG A 133 0.83 -8.15 -1.32
CA ARG A 133 0.60 -8.03 -2.76
C ARG A 133 0.66 -6.59 -3.26
N LEU A 134 0.21 -5.63 -2.46
CA LEU A 134 0.16 -4.20 -2.79
C LEU A 134 1.57 -3.66 -3.08
N MET A 135 2.54 -4.04 -2.25
CA MET A 135 3.92 -3.58 -2.40
C MET A 135 4.66 -4.26 -3.55
N ALA A 136 4.13 -5.36 -4.09
CA ALA A 136 4.74 -6.12 -5.18
C ALA A 136 4.14 -5.82 -6.57
N THR A 137 3.00 -5.13 -6.66
CA THR A 137 2.31 -4.86 -7.93
C THR A 137 2.55 -3.45 -8.44
N GLU A 138 2.73 -3.30 -9.75
CA GLU A 138 2.89 -2.01 -10.42
C GLU A 138 1.59 -1.51 -11.08
N GLN A 139 0.57 -2.37 -11.18
CA GLN A 139 -0.69 -2.03 -11.84
C GLN A 139 -1.55 -1.09 -10.97
N PRO A 140 -1.86 0.14 -11.42
CA PRO A 140 -2.52 1.13 -10.57
C PRO A 140 -3.91 0.71 -10.07
N SER A 141 -4.73 0.10 -10.92
CA SER A 141 -6.07 -0.37 -10.55
C SER A 141 -6.01 -1.47 -9.48
N MET A 142 -5.02 -2.36 -9.58
CA MET A 142 -4.77 -3.41 -8.60
C MET A 142 -4.24 -2.83 -7.27
N GLN A 143 -3.35 -1.84 -7.33
CA GLN A 143 -2.90 -1.11 -6.15
C GLN A 143 -4.10 -0.50 -5.39
N THR A 144 -5.01 0.15 -6.11
CA THR A 144 -6.23 0.72 -5.52
C THR A 144 -7.12 -0.35 -4.91
N TRP A 145 -7.34 -1.47 -5.60
CA TRP A 145 -8.18 -2.56 -5.10
C TRP A 145 -7.61 -3.22 -3.84
N LEU A 146 -6.32 -3.55 -3.84
CA LEU A 146 -5.64 -4.17 -2.70
C LEU A 146 -5.62 -3.21 -1.49
N ALA A 147 -5.24 -1.96 -1.72
CA ALA A 147 -5.16 -0.96 -0.65
C ALA A 147 -6.53 -0.63 -0.06
N SER A 148 -7.59 -0.58 -0.88
CA SER A 148 -8.95 -0.35 -0.40
C SER A 148 -9.44 -1.48 0.52
N ASN A 149 -9.18 -2.74 0.16
CA ASN A 149 -9.53 -3.89 1.00
C ASN A 149 -8.73 -3.90 2.30
N ALA A 150 -7.41 -3.70 2.23
CA ALA A 150 -6.54 -3.61 3.40
C ALA A 150 -6.99 -2.49 4.34
N LYS A 151 -7.25 -1.29 3.81
CA LYS A 151 -7.64 -0.09 4.57
C LYS A 151 -8.86 -0.35 5.44
N VAL A 152 -9.94 -0.91 4.88
CA VAL A 152 -11.17 -1.18 5.63
C VAL A 152 -10.93 -2.14 6.80
N LEU A 153 -10.11 -3.17 6.59
CA LEU A 153 -9.76 -4.14 7.63
C LEU A 153 -8.90 -3.49 8.73
N LEU A 154 -7.93 -2.66 8.36
CA LEU A 154 -7.03 -1.97 9.29
C LEU A 154 -7.77 -0.91 10.11
N GLU A 155 -8.67 -0.15 9.49
CA GLU A 155 -9.54 0.81 10.19
C GLU A 155 -10.42 0.09 11.21
N SER A 156 -10.98 -1.08 10.85
CA SER A 156 -11.75 -1.90 11.78
C SER A 156 -10.89 -2.45 12.92
N ALA A 157 -9.68 -2.91 12.62
CA ALA A 157 -8.73 -3.36 13.64
C ALA A 157 -8.31 -2.24 14.58
N LEU A 158 -8.11 -1.02 14.08
CA LEU A 158 -7.75 0.16 14.88
C LEU A 158 -8.90 0.67 15.74
N LYS A 159 -10.16 0.41 15.37
CA LYS A 159 -11.31 0.65 16.27
C LYS A 159 -11.28 -0.27 17.49
N ILE A 160 -10.80 -1.50 17.32
CA ILE A 160 -10.66 -2.48 18.40
C ILE A 160 -9.42 -2.15 19.26
N ASN A 161 -8.29 -1.89 18.61
CA ASN A 161 -7.02 -1.56 19.26
C ASN A 161 -6.35 -0.34 18.60
N PRO A 162 -6.63 0.88 19.09
CA PRO A 162 -6.04 2.11 18.56
C PRO A 162 -4.52 2.22 18.76
N ALA A 163 -3.93 1.37 19.61
CA ALA A 163 -2.50 1.36 19.88
C ALA A 163 -1.71 0.38 18.98
N ASN A 164 -2.37 -0.35 18.08
CA ASN A 164 -1.68 -1.31 17.20
C ASN A 164 -0.81 -0.60 16.15
N ASP A 165 0.50 -0.62 16.39
CA ASP A 165 1.49 -0.02 15.50
C ASP A 165 1.53 -0.66 14.11
N SER A 166 1.43 -1.99 14.04
CA SER A 166 1.40 -2.70 12.75
C SER A 166 0.21 -2.27 11.90
N SER A 167 -0.96 -2.04 12.51
CA SER A 167 -2.14 -1.55 11.81
C SER A 167 -1.98 -0.10 11.35
N LYS A 168 -1.39 0.77 12.19
CA LYS A 168 -1.06 2.15 11.79
C LYS A 168 -0.09 2.19 10.61
N ILE A 169 0.95 1.35 10.66
CA ILE A 169 1.94 1.24 9.59
C ILE A 169 1.26 0.73 8.30
N GLY A 170 0.47 -0.34 8.40
CA GLY A 170 -0.25 -0.91 7.27
C GLY A 170 -1.21 0.09 6.65
N LEU A 171 -1.92 0.87 7.46
CA LEU A 171 -2.84 1.90 6.96
C LEU A 171 -2.08 2.99 6.22
N GLY A 172 -0.94 3.43 6.77
CA GLY A 172 -0.03 4.35 6.07
C GLY A 172 0.47 3.79 4.74
N ALA A 173 0.80 2.49 4.69
CA ALA A 173 1.20 1.81 3.46
C ALA A 173 0.07 1.79 2.41
N CYS A 174 -1.20 1.63 2.81
CA CYS A 174 -2.33 1.74 1.89
C CYS A 174 -2.39 3.11 1.19
N TYR A 175 -2.12 4.21 1.93
CA TYR A 175 -2.10 5.54 1.34
C TYR A 175 -0.87 5.78 0.45
N ILE A 176 0.30 5.27 0.83
CA ILE A 176 1.56 5.46 0.09
C ILE A 176 1.58 4.67 -1.22
N PHE A 177 1.10 3.42 -1.19
CA PHE A 177 1.24 2.49 -2.31
C PHE A 177 -0.07 2.25 -3.08
N GLY A 178 -1.21 2.64 -2.51
CA GLY A 178 -2.53 2.25 -2.99
C GLY A 178 -3.24 3.23 -3.91
N ASN A 179 -2.62 4.34 -4.31
CA ASN A 179 -3.27 5.39 -5.11
C ASN A 179 -4.63 5.84 -4.54
N LEU A 180 -4.79 5.82 -3.21
CA LEU A 180 -6.03 6.14 -2.52
C LEU A 180 -6.24 7.65 -2.31
N SER A 181 -5.18 8.43 -2.46
CA SER A 181 -5.18 9.88 -2.24
C SER A 181 -4.18 10.54 -3.18
N SER A 182 -4.52 11.77 -3.61
CA SER A 182 -3.59 12.67 -4.31
C SER A 182 -2.45 13.14 -3.39
N ASN A 183 -2.57 12.93 -2.08
CA ASN A 183 -1.56 13.23 -1.08
C ASN A 183 -1.09 11.96 -0.33
N PRO A 184 -0.25 11.11 -0.96
CA PRO A 184 0.29 9.90 -0.32
C PRO A 184 1.09 10.18 0.97
N MET A 185 1.52 11.43 1.18
CA MET A 185 2.27 11.86 2.36
C MET A 185 1.43 11.81 3.64
N GLU A 186 0.10 11.78 3.58
CA GLU A 186 -0.74 11.60 4.76
C GLU A 186 -0.48 10.25 5.44
N GLY A 187 -0.20 9.20 4.65
CA GLY A 187 0.11 7.88 5.17
C GLY A 187 1.46 7.80 5.90
N ILE A 188 2.40 8.71 5.60
CA ILE A 188 3.76 8.61 6.13
C ILE A 188 3.89 9.11 7.56
N LEU A 189 3.03 10.03 8.00
CA LEU A 189 3.13 10.66 9.32
C LEU A 189 2.96 9.63 10.45
N PRO A 190 1.91 8.77 10.46
CA PRO A 190 1.77 7.74 11.49
C PRO A 190 2.94 6.73 11.49
N ILE A 191 3.45 6.37 10.31
CA ILE A 191 4.59 5.44 10.21
C ILE A 191 5.84 6.08 10.83
N ARG A 192 6.08 7.37 10.57
CA ARG A 192 7.20 8.11 11.15
C ARG A 192 7.09 8.22 12.67
N GLU A 193 5.90 8.46 13.20
CA GLU A 193 5.67 8.49 14.65
C GLU A 193 6.05 7.13 15.28
N VAL A 194 5.60 6.02 14.69
CA VAL A 194 5.97 4.67 15.14
C VAL A 194 7.47 4.45 15.07
N ALA A 195 8.12 4.84 13.97
CA ALA A 195 9.57 4.72 13.80
C ALA A 195 10.38 5.64 14.74
N GLN A 196 9.82 6.77 15.17
CA GLN A 196 10.45 7.65 16.17
C GLN A 196 10.37 7.05 17.57
N ARG A 197 9.22 6.50 17.95
CA ARG A 197 9.05 5.82 19.25
C ARG A 197 9.83 4.50 19.30
N ASN A 198 9.85 3.76 18.20
CA ASN A 198 10.58 2.50 18.08
C ASN A 198 11.44 2.48 16.79
N PRO A 199 12.68 3.00 16.87
CA PRO A 199 13.62 3.01 15.74
C PRO A 199 13.95 1.62 15.18
N ASN A 200 13.77 0.56 15.98
CA ASN A 200 14.06 -0.82 15.59
C ASN A 200 12.82 -1.56 15.05
N ASN A 201 11.69 -0.87 14.86
CA ASN A 201 10.51 -1.48 14.25
C ASN A 201 10.80 -1.79 12.76
N VAL A 202 11.12 -3.05 12.48
CA VAL A 202 11.46 -3.54 11.13
C VAL A 202 10.39 -3.19 10.12
N TYR A 203 9.11 -3.36 10.46
CA TYR A 203 8.02 -3.09 9.53
C TYR A 203 7.91 -1.59 9.19
N ALA A 204 8.03 -0.71 10.18
CA ALA A 204 8.04 0.74 9.94
C ALA A 204 9.23 1.17 9.07
N GLN A 205 10.43 0.67 9.37
CA GLN A 205 11.62 1.00 8.58
C GLN A 205 11.51 0.46 7.15
N MET A 206 10.97 -0.74 6.95
CA MET A 206 10.74 -1.31 5.62
C MET A 206 9.77 -0.44 4.81
N VAL A 207 8.61 -0.09 5.37
CA VAL A 207 7.60 0.73 4.68
C VAL A 207 8.12 2.14 4.39
N LEU A 208 8.86 2.77 5.31
CA LEU A 208 9.50 4.07 5.06
C LEU A 208 10.58 3.97 3.98
N GLY A 209 11.36 2.89 3.96
CA GLY A 209 12.37 2.64 2.92
C GLY A 209 11.73 2.48 1.54
N LEU A 210 10.69 1.66 1.44
CA LEU A 210 9.92 1.45 0.21
C LEU A 210 9.27 2.75 -0.27
N GLY A 211 8.70 3.55 0.64
CA GLY A 211 8.15 4.87 0.31
C GLY A 211 9.23 5.82 -0.19
N GLY A 212 10.39 5.85 0.47
CA GLY A 212 11.56 6.61 0.03
C GLY A 212 12.00 6.22 -1.38
N LYS A 213 12.11 4.91 -1.67
CA LYS A 213 12.45 4.38 -2.99
C LYS A 213 11.44 4.81 -4.06
N LYS A 214 10.14 4.64 -3.79
CA LYS A 214 9.04 5.05 -4.69
C LYS A 214 9.08 6.55 -5.01
N SER A 215 9.48 7.39 -4.05
CA SER A 215 9.62 8.83 -4.23
C SER A 215 11.00 9.29 -4.73
N GLY A 216 11.89 8.37 -5.14
CA GLY A 216 13.24 8.70 -5.62
C GLY A 216 14.23 9.18 -4.55
N GLN A 217 13.86 9.11 -3.27
CA GLN A 217 14.72 9.46 -2.13
C GLN A 217 15.63 8.29 -1.76
N PHE A 218 16.46 7.85 -2.71
CA PHE A 218 17.24 6.61 -2.59
C PHE A 218 18.17 6.57 -1.39
N ASP A 219 18.84 7.67 -1.05
CA ASP A 219 19.72 7.74 0.12
C ASP A 219 18.97 7.48 1.43
N LYS A 220 17.80 8.12 1.59
CA LYS A 220 16.95 7.88 2.75
C LYS A 220 16.40 6.45 2.73
N ALA A 221 16.07 5.91 1.58
CA ALA A 221 15.61 4.52 1.47
C ALA A 221 16.69 3.55 1.96
N ILE A 222 17.93 3.74 1.52
CA ILE A 222 19.09 2.96 1.95
C ILE A 222 19.29 3.03 3.46
N GLU A 223 19.25 4.23 4.06
CA GLU A 223 19.35 4.37 5.53
C GLU A 223 18.27 3.58 6.28
N ARG A 224 17.04 3.58 5.77
CA ARG A 224 15.90 2.85 6.36
C ARG A 224 16.09 1.34 6.24
N PHE A 225 16.49 0.84 5.09
CA PHE A 225 16.78 -0.59 4.90
C PHE A 225 18.01 -1.03 5.70
N GLN A 226 19.02 -0.18 5.86
CA GLN A 226 20.15 -0.46 6.75
C GLN A 226 19.70 -0.57 8.21
N ALA A 227 18.72 0.23 8.65
CA ALA A 227 18.13 0.07 9.98
C ALA A 227 17.41 -1.28 10.14
N VAL A 228 16.77 -1.80 9.09
CA VAL A 228 16.25 -3.18 9.08
C VAL A 228 17.38 -4.18 9.27
N LEU A 229 18.48 -4.05 8.51
CA LEU A 229 19.62 -4.98 8.60
C LEU A 229 20.38 -4.93 9.93
N LYS A 230 20.24 -3.86 10.72
CA LYS A 230 20.78 -3.81 12.09
C LYS A 230 20.01 -4.72 13.05
N VAL A 231 18.71 -4.91 12.81
CA VAL A 231 17.83 -5.75 13.64
C VAL A 231 17.79 -7.18 13.11
N ASP A 232 17.69 -7.33 11.78
CA ASP A 232 17.66 -8.59 11.07
C ASP A 232 18.74 -8.61 9.97
N PRO A 233 19.98 -9.02 10.30
CA PRO A 233 21.07 -9.07 9.34
C PRO A 233 20.86 -10.04 8.17
N GLN A 234 19.91 -10.98 8.28
CA GLN A 234 19.59 -11.97 7.25
C GLN A 234 18.39 -11.57 6.39
N ASN A 235 17.88 -10.34 6.54
CA ASN A 235 16.75 -9.85 5.77
C ASN A 235 17.11 -9.64 4.29
N VAL A 236 16.83 -10.65 3.46
CA VAL A 236 17.10 -10.63 2.02
C VAL A 236 16.39 -9.47 1.32
N GLU A 237 15.14 -9.19 1.70
CA GLU A 237 14.32 -8.12 1.11
C GLU A 237 14.97 -6.74 1.31
N ALA A 238 15.45 -6.44 2.51
CA ALA A 238 16.17 -5.20 2.77
C ALA A 238 17.50 -5.11 2.01
N VAL A 239 18.27 -6.20 1.91
CA VAL A 239 19.51 -6.22 1.10
C VAL A 239 19.20 -5.95 -0.37
N PHE A 240 18.15 -6.59 -0.89
CA PHE A 240 17.72 -6.42 -2.27
C PHE A 240 17.27 -4.97 -2.54
N HIS A 241 16.46 -4.38 -1.66
CA HIS A 241 16.03 -2.99 -1.84
C HIS A 241 17.14 -1.96 -1.66
N ILE A 242 18.20 -2.25 -0.88
CA ILE A 242 19.41 -1.43 -0.89
C ILE A 242 20.09 -1.49 -2.26
N ALA A 243 20.23 -2.68 -2.84
CA ALA A 243 20.81 -2.86 -4.16
C ALA A 243 20.03 -2.08 -5.24
N GLU A 244 18.70 -2.24 -5.27
CA GLU A 244 17.82 -1.49 -6.18
C GLU A 244 17.90 0.02 -5.97
N SER A 245 18.02 0.49 -4.72
CA SER A 245 18.11 1.93 -4.43
C SER A 245 19.42 2.51 -4.95
N TYR A 246 20.54 1.79 -4.81
CA TYR A 246 21.81 2.20 -5.41
C TYR A 246 21.76 2.18 -6.94
N ASP A 247 21.15 1.15 -7.52
CA ASP A 247 20.98 1.00 -8.96
C ASP A 247 20.18 2.16 -9.55
N GLN A 248 19.00 2.46 -8.98
CA GLN A 248 18.15 3.57 -9.41
C GLN A 248 18.78 4.95 -9.16
N LYS A 249 19.68 5.07 -8.17
CA LYS A 249 20.51 6.26 -7.95
C LYS A 249 21.64 6.40 -8.99
N GLY A 250 21.95 5.35 -9.74
CA GLY A 250 23.05 5.32 -10.71
C GLY A 250 24.40 4.90 -10.11
N ASP A 251 24.44 4.51 -8.83
CA ASP A 251 25.64 3.99 -8.18
C ASP A 251 25.78 2.49 -8.46
N LYS A 252 26.24 2.18 -9.67
CA LYS A 252 26.40 0.79 -10.14
C LYS A 252 27.36 -0.01 -9.26
N THR A 253 28.39 0.63 -8.70
CA THR A 253 29.40 -0.03 -7.87
C THR A 253 28.78 -0.60 -6.60
N ASN A 254 28.05 0.22 -5.84
CA ASN A 254 27.38 -0.27 -4.63
C ASN A 254 26.20 -1.19 -4.96
N ALA A 255 25.47 -0.95 -6.06
CA ALA A 255 24.40 -1.83 -6.50
C ALA A 255 24.90 -3.28 -6.70
N ILE A 256 26.01 -3.46 -7.43
CA ILE A 256 26.61 -4.77 -7.66
C ILE A 256 26.99 -5.46 -6.34
N VAL A 257 27.60 -4.74 -5.39
CA VAL A 257 27.97 -5.30 -4.08
C VAL A 257 26.76 -5.88 -3.35
N TYR A 258 25.66 -5.12 -3.29
CA TYR A 258 24.46 -5.58 -2.58
C TYR A 258 23.67 -6.63 -3.36
N TYR A 259 23.68 -6.62 -4.70
CA TYR A 259 23.10 -7.70 -5.48
C TYR A 259 23.86 -9.02 -5.32
N GLU A 260 25.20 -8.99 -5.28
CA GLU A 260 26.02 -10.17 -4.99
C GLU A 260 25.71 -10.71 -3.59
N LYS A 261 25.56 -9.83 -2.60
CA LYS A 261 25.14 -10.21 -1.25
C LYS A 261 23.76 -10.87 -1.25
N ALA A 262 22.76 -10.28 -1.92
CA ALA A 262 21.42 -10.86 -2.03
C ALA A 262 21.46 -12.25 -2.69
N LYS A 263 22.25 -12.41 -3.76
CA LYS A 263 22.43 -13.66 -4.49
C LYS A 263 22.99 -14.79 -3.61
N GLN A 264 23.89 -14.46 -2.69
CA GLN A 264 24.46 -15.41 -1.72
C GLN A 264 23.44 -15.82 -0.64
N MET A 265 22.47 -14.97 -0.32
CA MET A 265 21.49 -15.22 0.75
C MET A 265 20.25 -15.97 0.27
N VAL A 266 19.89 -15.88 -1.02
CA VAL A 266 18.74 -16.59 -1.58
C VAL A 266 19.06 -18.06 -1.87
N ASN A 267 18.07 -18.94 -1.68
CA ASN A 267 18.17 -20.36 -2.03
C ASN A 267 17.33 -20.74 -3.27
N ILE A 268 16.67 -19.77 -3.90
CA ILE A 268 15.82 -19.96 -5.06
C ILE A 268 16.68 -19.84 -6.32
N PRO A 269 16.88 -20.90 -7.13
CA PRO A 269 17.75 -20.87 -8.30
C PRO A 269 17.38 -19.78 -9.30
N GLU A 270 16.09 -19.58 -9.54
CA GLU A 270 15.55 -18.60 -10.49
C GLU A 270 15.91 -17.17 -10.05
N ALA A 271 15.81 -16.89 -8.74
CA ALA A 271 16.22 -15.60 -8.18
C ALA A 271 17.72 -15.36 -8.36
N LYS A 272 18.56 -16.40 -8.23
CA LYS A 272 20.01 -16.26 -8.46
C LYS A 272 20.32 -15.92 -9.91
N VAL A 273 19.61 -16.53 -10.86
CA VAL A 273 19.78 -16.25 -12.30
C VAL A 273 19.42 -14.80 -12.62
N GLU A 274 18.31 -14.29 -12.09
CA GLU A 274 17.89 -12.92 -12.35
C GLU A 274 18.85 -11.90 -11.71
N LEU A 275 19.33 -12.17 -10.49
CA LEU A 275 20.34 -11.34 -9.84
C LEU A 275 21.66 -11.32 -10.62
N GLU A 276 22.13 -12.48 -11.11
CA GLU A 276 23.35 -12.57 -11.93
C GLU A 276 23.23 -11.79 -13.25
N LYS A 277 22.07 -11.88 -13.89
CA LYS A 277 21.76 -11.13 -15.10
C LYS A 277 21.84 -9.63 -14.82
N ARG A 278 21.20 -9.14 -13.74
CA ARG A 278 21.25 -7.72 -13.38
C ARG A 278 22.66 -7.24 -13.05
N ILE A 279 23.44 -8.04 -12.32
CA ILE A 279 24.86 -7.76 -12.03
C ILE A 279 25.67 -7.63 -13.32
N THR A 280 25.46 -8.53 -14.28
CA THR A 280 26.16 -8.53 -15.57
C THR A 280 25.80 -7.30 -16.41
N GLU A 281 24.53 -6.88 -16.40
CA GLU A 281 24.08 -5.64 -17.06
C GLU A 281 24.75 -4.40 -16.46
N LEU A 282 24.87 -4.32 -15.14
CA LEU A 282 25.49 -3.19 -14.45
C LEU A 282 27.02 -3.09 -14.68
N ARG A 283 27.67 -4.20 -15.04
CA ARG A 283 29.11 -4.21 -15.38
C ARG A 283 29.41 -3.68 -16.78
N LYS A 284 28.39 -3.53 -17.65
CA LYS A 284 28.51 -2.93 -18.98
C LYS A 284 28.43 -1.40 -18.89
#